data_AF-H9TN81-F1
#
_entry.id   AF-H9TN81-F1
#
_cell.length_a   1.000
_cell.length_b   1.000
_cell.length_c   1.000
_cell.angle_alpha   90.00
_cell.angle_beta   90.00
_cell.angle_gamma   90.00
#
_symmetry.space_group_name_H-M   'P 1'
#
loop_
_entity.id
_entity.type
_entity.pdbx_description
1 polymer ?
#
loop_
_entity_poly.entity_id
_entity_poly.type
_entity_poly.pdbx_seq_one_letter_code
_entity_poly.pdbx_strand_id
1 'polypeptide(L)'
;MDFLYQDPYPILKDDTQYKKLTSDYVKVEQLGDREILSIDPKGLELLAEEAMKDVSFMLRSSHLEKLRRIIDDPEATDNDRFVAYNLLQNAVVAVEGELPSCQDTGTAIIMAKKGENIFTGADDAKWLSKGIFNTYQNKNLRYSQIVPISMFEEKNSGSNLPAQI
;
A
#
# COMPACT_ATOMS: atom_id res chain seq x y z
N MET A 1 6.67 -14.45 -43.07
CA MET A 1 5.76 -14.16 -41.94
C MET A 1 6.56 -13.27 -41.02
N ASP A 2 6.09 -12.06 -40.77
CA ASP A 2 6.86 -11.05 -40.04
C ASP A 2 6.63 -11.19 -38.53
N PHE A 3 7.66 -10.89 -37.75
CA PHE A 3 7.57 -10.88 -36.29
C PHE A 3 6.85 -9.61 -35.82
N LEU A 4 5.78 -9.80 -35.04
CA LEU A 4 5.01 -8.73 -34.41
C LEU A 4 4.91 -9.02 -32.91
N TYR A 5 5.52 -8.16 -32.11
CA TYR A 5 5.39 -8.20 -30.65
C TYR A 5 4.22 -7.32 -30.21
N GLN A 6 3.38 -7.86 -29.31
CA GLN A 6 2.29 -7.14 -28.66
C GLN A 6 2.37 -7.44 -27.15
N ASP A 7 2.41 -6.39 -26.34
CA ASP A 7 2.31 -6.54 -24.89
C ASP A 7 0.92 -7.12 -24.55
N PRO A 8 0.83 -8.24 -23.81
CA PRO A 8 -0.45 -8.84 -23.41
C PRO A 8 -1.25 -7.95 -22.44
N TYR A 9 -0.60 -7.03 -21.72
CA TYR A 9 -1.25 -6.17 -20.71
C TYR A 9 -0.77 -4.72 -20.84
N PRO A 10 -1.18 -4.01 -21.92
CA PRO A 10 -0.80 -2.62 -22.11
C PRO A 10 -1.33 -1.74 -20.98
N ILE A 11 -0.50 -0.83 -20.49
CA ILE A 11 -0.88 0.14 -19.47
C ILE A 11 -1.88 1.12 -20.09
N LEU A 12 -3.07 1.21 -19.49
CA LEU A 12 -4.12 2.14 -19.89
C LEU A 12 -3.95 3.49 -19.18
N LYS A 13 -4.85 4.43 -19.47
CA LYS A 13 -4.90 5.73 -18.81
C LYS A 13 -5.03 5.57 -17.28
N ASP A 14 -4.24 6.35 -16.55
CA ASP A 14 -4.31 6.48 -15.09
C ASP A 14 -5.05 7.77 -14.70
N ASP A 15 -6.15 7.61 -13.96
CA ASP A 15 -6.96 8.70 -13.42
C ASP A 15 -6.77 8.88 -11.90
N THR A 16 -5.77 8.22 -11.31
CA THR A 16 -5.45 8.29 -9.87
C THR A 16 -4.89 9.65 -9.50
N GLN A 17 -5.37 10.22 -8.40
CA GLN A 17 -4.81 11.45 -7.83
C GLN A 17 -3.66 11.12 -6.87
N TYR A 18 -2.54 11.82 -7.02
CA TYR A 18 -1.33 11.58 -6.22
C TYR A 18 -1.04 12.74 -5.28
N LYS A 19 -0.76 12.40 -4.01
CA LYS A 19 -0.20 13.32 -3.00
C LYS A 19 1.33 13.30 -3.12
N LYS A 20 1.96 14.45 -3.38
CA LYS A 20 3.43 14.54 -3.35
C LYS A 20 3.92 14.42 -1.90
N LEU A 21 4.77 13.43 -1.63
CA LEU A 21 5.40 13.25 -0.30
C LEU A 21 6.63 14.14 -0.13
N THR A 22 7.59 14.06 -1.05
CA THR A 22 8.84 14.84 -1.02
C THR A 22 9.52 14.81 -2.40
N SER A 23 10.57 15.61 -2.58
CA SER A 23 11.54 15.54 -3.70
C SER A 23 12.97 15.25 -3.23
N ASP A 24 13.19 14.99 -1.94
CA ASP A 24 14.55 14.99 -1.36
C ASP A 24 15.39 13.76 -1.75
N TYR A 25 14.73 12.64 -2.04
CA TYR A 25 15.39 11.34 -2.27
C TYR A 25 15.60 11.01 -3.74
N VAL A 26 15.38 11.97 -4.64
CA VAL A 26 15.45 11.74 -6.08
C VAL A 26 16.48 12.66 -6.71
N LYS A 27 17.33 12.10 -7.57
CA LYS A 27 18.36 12.86 -8.28
C LYS A 27 18.48 12.33 -9.71
N VAL A 28 18.42 13.24 -10.68
CA VAL A 28 18.73 12.93 -12.07
C VAL A 28 20.24 12.99 -12.25
N GLU A 29 20.83 11.96 -12.83
CA GLU A 29 22.26 11.86 -13.10
C GLU A 29 22.50 11.42 -14.54
N GLN A 30 23.66 11.79 -15.08
CA GLN A 30 24.09 11.34 -16.40
C GLN A 30 25.13 10.22 -16.27
N LEU A 31 24.87 9.10 -16.96
CA LEU A 31 25.77 7.96 -17.06
C LEU A 31 26.10 7.71 -18.55
N GLY A 32 27.19 8.34 -19.01
CA GLY A 32 27.50 8.40 -20.44
C GLY A 32 26.43 9.21 -21.18
N ASP A 33 25.82 8.60 -22.20
CA ASP A 33 24.75 9.21 -23.00
C ASP A 33 23.34 8.93 -22.44
N ARG A 34 23.24 8.30 -21.26
CA ARG A 34 21.96 7.93 -20.63
C ARG A 34 21.66 8.78 -19.41
N GLU A 35 20.44 9.31 -19.36
CA GLU A 35 19.87 9.92 -18.17
C GLU A 35 19.30 8.82 -17.25
N ILE A 36 19.77 8.79 -16.00
CA ILE A 36 19.29 7.87 -14.97
C ILE A 36 18.65 8.65 -13.82
N LEU A 37 17.70 8.00 -13.13
CA LEU A 37 17.13 8.50 -11.89
C LEU A 37 17.69 7.70 -10.72
N SER A 38 18.56 8.33 -9.95
CA SER A 38 19.09 7.80 -8.70
C SER A 38 18.10 8.10 -7.57
N ILE A 39 17.70 7.04 -6.86
CA ILE A 39 16.76 7.09 -5.75
C ILE A 39 17.51 6.68 -4.49
N ASP A 40 17.57 7.57 -3.50
CA ASP A 40 18.03 7.19 -2.16
C ASP A 40 17.05 6.13 -1.59
N PRO A 41 17.54 4.96 -1.14
CA PRO A 41 16.69 3.92 -0.56
C PRO A 41 15.81 4.40 0.60
N LYS A 42 16.17 5.48 1.29
CA LYS A 42 15.33 6.13 2.31
C LYS A 42 14.00 6.61 1.75
N GLY A 43 13.95 6.97 0.46
CA GLY A 43 12.72 7.28 -0.25
C GLY A 43 11.77 6.08 -0.37
N LEU A 44 12.30 4.85 -0.52
CA LEU A 44 11.49 3.62 -0.54
C LEU A 44 10.89 3.34 0.84
N GLU A 45 11.69 3.52 1.91
CA GLU A 45 11.22 3.38 3.29
C GLU A 45 10.11 4.37 3.60
N LEU A 46 10.30 5.68 3.29
CA LEU A 46 9.27 6.70 3.51
C LEU A 46 7.99 6.38 2.73
N LEU A 47 8.12 5.98 1.47
CA LEU A 47 6.97 5.66 0.62
C LEU A 47 6.17 4.48 1.19
N ALA A 48 6.84 3.41 1.60
CA ALA A 48 6.18 2.26 2.21
C ALA A 48 5.54 2.61 3.55
N GLU A 49 6.19 3.45 4.36
CA GLU A 49 5.65 3.89 5.66
C GLU A 49 4.38 4.73 5.50
N GLU A 50 4.40 5.73 4.62
CA GLU A 50 3.22 6.56 4.35
C GLU A 50 2.09 5.76 3.69
N ALA A 51 2.41 4.85 2.76
CA ALA A 51 1.41 4.01 2.11
C ALA A 51 0.72 3.06 3.10
N MET A 52 1.48 2.40 3.99
CA MET A 52 0.91 1.46 4.96
C MET A 52 0.09 2.17 6.03
N LYS A 53 0.50 3.38 6.42
CA LYS A 53 -0.31 4.25 7.27
C LYS A 53 -1.62 4.61 6.56
N ASP A 54 -1.55 5.24 5.39
CA ASP A 54 -2.74 5.77 4.72
C ASP A 54 -3.75 4.64 4.41
N VAL A 55 -3.31 3.45 3.96
CA VAL A 55 -4.22 2.33 3.68
C VAL A 55 -4.87 1.71 4.93
N SER A 56 -4.23 1.82 6.10
CA SER A 56 -4.78 1.27 7.35
C SER A 56 -5.92 2.13 7.92
N PHE A 57 -5.91 3.43 7.62
CA PHE A 57 -6.81 4.43 8.22
C PHE A 57 -7.74 5.11 7.21
N MET A 58 -7.45 5.02 5.90
CA MET A 58 -8.21 5.69 4.85
C MET A 58 -8.75 4.71 3.81
N LEU A 59 -9.86 5.10 3.19
CA LEU A 59 -10.48 4.41 2.07
C LEU A 59 -10.53 5.33 0.85
N ARG A 60 -10.57 4.74 -0.34
CA ARG A 60 -10.79 5.51 -1.58
C ARG A 60 -12.17 6.17 -1.55
N SER A 61 -12.27 7.41 -2.03
CA SER A 61 -13.55 8.12 -2.13
C SER A 61 -14.59 7.33 -2.95
N SER A 62 -14.15 6.69 -4.03
CA SER A 62 -15.03 5.84 -4.86
C SER A 62 -15.59 4.61 -4.13
N HIS A 63 -14.93 4.13 -3.07
CA HIS A 63 -15.48 3.09 -2.20
C HIS A 63 -16.50 3.69 -1.22
N LEU A 64 -16.18 4.83 -0.60
CA LEU A 64 -17.10 5.53 0.32
C LEU A 64 -18.39 5.96 -0.38
N GLU A 65 -18.31 6.41 -1.62
CA GLU A 65 -19.48 6.73 -2.45
C GLU A 65 -20.40 5.52 -2.65
N LYS A 66 -19.85 4.31 -2.77
CA LYS A 66 -20.67 3.09 -2.89
C LYS A 66 -21.44 2.82 -1.60
N LEU A 67 -20.81 2.99 -0.44
CA LEU A 67 -21.50 2.89 0.85
C LEU A 67 -22.61 3.95 0.97
N ARG A 68 -22.34 5.19 0.52
CA ARG A 68 -23.34 6.25 0.51
C ARG A 68 -24.54 5.90 -0.38
N ARG A 69 -24.29 5.34 -1.57
CA ARG A 69 -25.34 4.92 -2.51
C ARG A 69 -26.26 3.87 -1.90
N ILE A 70 -25.74 2.91 -1.11
CA ILE A 70 -26.57 1.91 -0.41
C ILE A 70 -27.59 2.60 0.51
N ILE A 71 -27.19 3.68 1.18
CA ILE A 71 -28.08 4.41 2.10
C ILE A 71 -29.20 5.13 1.33
N ASP A 72 -28.89 5.69 0.15
CA ASP A 72 -29.84 6.45 -0.67
C ASP A 72 -30.74 5.60 -1.57
N ASP A 73 -30.36 4.34 -1.81
CA ASP A 73 -31.07 3.45 -2.70
C ASP A 73 -32.43 3.07 -2.09
N PRO A 74 -33.58 3.39 -2.73
CA PRO A 74 -34.90 3.01 -2.23
C PRO A 74 -35.12 1.48 -2.19
N GLU A 75 -34.39 0.71 -3.00
CA GLU A 75 -34.50 -0.76 -3.05
C GLU A 75 -33.66 -1.47 -1.97
N ALA A 76 -32.74 -0.76 -1.30
CA ALA A 76 -31.95 -1.32 -0.22
C ALA A 76 -32.81 -1.74 0.97
N THR A 77 -32.42 -2.82 1.66
CA THR A 77 -33.07 -3.21 2.91
C THR A 77 -32.62 -2.33 4.07
N ASP A 78 -33.39 -2.30 5.16
CA ASP A 78 -32.98 -1.58 6.37
C ASP A 78 -31.66 -2.12 6.94
N ASN A 79 -31.41 -3.43 6.77
CA ASN A 79 -30.15 -4.05 7.18
C ASN A 79 -28.98 -3.57 6.30
N ASP A 80 -29.17 -3.43 4.99
CA ASP A 80 -28.12 -2.92 4.10
C ASP A 80 -27.74 -1.48 4.49
N ARG A 81 -28.75 -0.63 4.72
CA ARG A 81 -28.54 0.76 5.16
C ARG A 81 -27.86 0.80 6.53
N PHE A 82 -28.28 -0.05 7.47
CA PHE A 82 -27.67 -0.14 8.79
C PHE A 82 -26.19 -0.53 8.70
N VAL A 83 -25.84 -1.55 7.92
CA VAL A 83 -24.44 -1.99 7.75
C VAL A 83 -23.62 -0.89 7.07
N ALA A 84 -24.11 -0.31 5.96
CA ALA A 84 -23.40 0.74 5.24
C ALA A 84 -23.15 1.99 6.12
N TYR A 85 -24.13 2.37 6.93
CA TYR A 85 -23.99 3.48 7.88
C TYR A 85 -22.89 3.19 8.91
N ASN A 86 -22.87 2.00 9.52
CA ASN A 86 -21.84 1.64 10.49
C ASN A 86 -20.44 1.59 9.86
N LEU A 87 -20.31 1.12 8.62
CA LEU A 87 -19.03 1.14 7.89
C LEU A 87 -18.54 2.58 7.62
N LEU A 88 -19.45 3.51 7.32
CA LEU A 88 -19.09 4.93 7.19
C LEU A 88 -18.69 5.55 8.52
N GLN A 89 -19.39 5.24 9.62
CA GLN A 89 -18.98 5.69 10.97
C GLN A 89 -17.60 5.16 11.34
N ASN A 90 -17.32 3.88 11.05
CA ASN A 90 -16.00 3.28 11.25
C ASN A 90 -14.91 4.01 10.45
N ALA A 91 -15.18 4.37 9.20
CA ALA A 91 -14.24 5.13 8.37
C ALA A 91 -13.96 6.54 8.92
N VAL A 92 -14.97 7.21 9.50
CA VAL A 92 -14.81 8.52 10.16
C VAL A 92 -13.93 8.41 11.41
N VAL A 93 -14.09 7.36 12.21
CA VAL A 93 -13.22 7.13 13.38
C VAL A 93 -11.81 6.75 12.94
N ALA A 94 -11.67 5.89 11.93
CA ALA A 94 -10.37 5.40 11.50
C ALA A 94 -9.44 6.51 10.97
N VAL A 95 -9.99 7.49 10.24
CA VAL A 95 -9.18 8.58 9.65
C VAL A 95 -8.55 9.50 10.71
N GLU A 96 -9.02 9.48 11.96
CA GLU A 96 -8.37 10.17 13.09
C GLU A 96 -6.98 9.60 13.41
N GLY A 97 -6.69 8.36 12.97
CA GLY A 97 -5.35 7.77 13.00
C GLY A 97 -4.99 7.00 14.28
N GLU A 98 -5.92 6.90 15.23
CA GLU A 98 -5.74 6.15 16.49
C GLU A 98 -6.16 4.68 16.37
N LEU A 99 -7.28 4.40 15.70
CA LEU A 99 -7.81 3.04 15.52
C LEU A 99 -7.84 2.69 14.03
N PRO A 100 -7.28 1.54 13.60
CA PRO A 100 -7.33 1.15 12.20
C PRO A 100 -8.76 0.82 11.78
N SER A 101 -9.04 0.92 10.49
CA SER A 101 -10.36 0.61 9.92
C SER A 101 -10.82 -0.83 10.15
N CYS A 102 -9.88 -1.75 10.41
CA CYS A 102 -10.15 -3.14 10.75
C CYS A 102 -9.14 -3.63 11.80
N GLN A 103 -9.58 -4.55 12.67
CA GLN A 103 -8.69 -5.22 13.61
C GLN A 103 -7.67 -6.13 12.91
N ASP A 104 -8.03 -6.69 11.76
CA ASP A 104 -7.08 -7.35 10.88
C ASP A 104 -6.47 -6.31 9.93
N THR A 105 -5.27 -5.86 10.26
CA THR A 105 -4.51 -4.91 9.45
C THR A 105 -3.83 -5.57 8.25
N GLY A 106 -4.02 -6.88 8.08
CA GLY A 106 -3.67 -7.62 6.87
C GLY A 106 -2.20 -7.99 6.72
N THR A 107 -1.91 -8.65 5.61
CA THR A 107 -0.54 -8.91 5.14
C THR A 107 -0.10 -7.75 4.25
N ALA A 108 1.10 -7.22 4.50
CA ALA A 108 1.67 -6.19 3.63
C ALA A 108 2.09 -6.81 2.30
N ILE A 109 1.51 -6.29 1.20
CA ILE A 109 1.83 -6.68 -0.17
C ILE A 109 2.27 -5.44 -0.93
N ILE A 110 3.46 -5.49 -1.54
CA ILE A 110 4.00 -4.46 -2.42
C ILE A 110 4.11 -5.07 -3.82
N MET A 111 3.59 -4.36 -4.81
CA MET A 111 3.78 -4.65 -6.22
C MET A 111 4.51 -3.46 -6.82
N ALA A 112 5.80 -3.61 -7.10
CA ALA A 112 6.64 -2.55 -7.62
C ALA A 112 7.12 -2.85 -9.05
N LYS A 113 7.19 -1.80 -9.88
CA LYS A 113 7.77 -1.85 -11.23
C LYS A 113 8.95 -0.89 -11.27
N LYS A 114 10.16 -1.43 -11.36
CA LYS A 114 11.38 -0.64 -11.46
C LYS A 114 11.82 -0.55 -12.92
N GLY A 115 11.90 0.66 -13.46
CA GLY A 115 12.37 0.89 -14.82
C GLY A 115 13.88 0.65 -14.96
N GLU A 116 14.34 0.37 -16.18
CA GLU A 116 15.77 0.12 -16.48
C GLU A 116 16.70 1.24 -15.99
N ASN A 117 16.28 2.50 -16.14
CA ASN A 117 17.08 3.68 -15.77
C ASN A 117 16.85 4.15 -14.32
N ILE A 118 16.23 3.33 -13.45
CA ILE A 118 15.99 3.65 -12.04
C ILE A 118 17.01 2.93 -11.16
N PHE A 119 17.86 3.69 -10.47
CA PHE A 119 18.99 3.16 -9.71
C PHE A 119 18.78 3.46 -8.23
N THR A 120 18.67 2.42 -7.41
CA THR A 120 18.53 2.56 -5.94
C THR A 120 19.81 2.20 -5.20
N GLY A 121 20.72 1.46 -5.83
CA GLY A 121 21.99 1.04 -5.23
C GLY A 121 21.86 0.15 -3.98
N ALA A 122 20.68 -0.45 -3.75
CA ALA A 122 20.38 -1.22 -2.54
C ALA A 122 19.48 -2.42 -2.82
N ASP A 123 19.29 -3.24 -1.79
CA ASP A 123 18.22 -4.24 -1.73
C ASP A 123 16.88 -3.52 -1.43
N ASP A 124 16.11 -3.28 -2.49
CA ASP A 124 14.85 -2.53 -2.42
C ASP A 124 13.87 -3.16 -1.43
N ALA A 125 13.79 -4.49 -1.39
CA ALA A 125 12.87 -5.23 -0.51
C ALA A 125 13.18 -4.98 0.98
N LYS A 126 14.45 -4.81 1.34
CA LYS A 126 14.86 -4.46 2.71
C LYS A 126 14.33 -3.09 3.12
N TRP A 127 14.44 -2.09 2.27
CA TRP A 127 14.02 -0.72 2.58
C TRP A 127 12.51 -0.55 2.58
N LEU A 128 11.82 -1.22 1.65
CA LEU A 128 10.36 -1.32 1.66
C LEU A 128 9.86 -2.04 2.93
N SER A 129 10.48 -3.16 3.30
CA SER A 129 10.16 -3.87 4.55
C SER A 129 10.43 -3.00 5.79
N LYS A 130 11.44 -2.14 5.75
CA LYS A 130 11.75 -1.21 6.85
C LYS A 130 10.63 -0.18 7.04
N GLY A 131 10.06 0.37 5.97
CA GLY A 131 8.93 1.30 6.07
C GLY A 131 7.65 0.63 6.60
N ILE A 132 7.39 -0.61 6.16
CA ILE A 132 6.32 -1.44 6.71
C ILE A 132 6.54 -1.64 8.22
N PHE A 133 7.72 -2.12 8.61
CA PHE A 133 8.08 -2.34 10.02
C PHE A 133 7.85 -1.07 10.86
N ASN A 134 8.32 0.09 10.41
CA ASN A 134 8.16 1.35 11.13
C ASN A 134 6.68 1.67 11.34
N THR A 135 5.84 1.51 10.33
CA THR A 135 4.39 1.76 10.44
C THR A 135 3.77 0.88 11.52
N TYR A 136 4.05 -0.43 11.47
CA TYR A 136 3.50 -1.40 12.42
C TYR A 136 4.00 -1.18 13.85
N GLN A 137 5.21 -0.65 14.03
CA GLN A 137 5.73 -0.28 15.35
C GLN A 137 5.19 1.04 15.89
N ASN A 138 4.91 2.01 15.01
CA ASN A 138 4.56 3.38 15.39
C ASN A 138 3.05 3.64 15.40
N LYS A 139 2.24 2.69 14.93
CA LYS A 139 0.78 2.78 14.86
C LYS A 139 0.12 1.61 15.58
N ASN A 140 -1.12 1.80 15.99
CA ASN A 140 -1.91 0.79 16.70
C ASN A 140 -2.42 -0.30 15.73
N LEU A 141 -1.49 -0.99 15.06
CA LEU A 141 -1.77 -2.05 14.08
C LEU A 141 -1.49 -3.44 14.68
N ARG A 142 -1.91 -4.50 13.98
CA ARG A 142 -1.81 -5.88 14.49
C ARG A 142 -0.69 -6.66 13.82
N TYR A 143 0.14 -7.35 14.62
CA TYR A 143 1.12 -8.32 14.11
C TYR A 143 0.41 -9.65 13.82
N SER A 144 0.23 -9.94 12.53
CA SER A 144 -0.60 -11.05 12.05
C SER A 144 0.20 -12.16 11.38
N GLN A 145 1.47 -11.91 11.05
CA GLN A 145 2.30 -12.92 10.37
C GLN A 145 2.81 -13.98 11.34
N ILE A 146 2.51 -15.23 11.00
CA ILE A 146 2.98 -16.43 11.67
C ILE A 146 4.07 -17.06 10.79
N VAL A 147 5.25 -17.28 11.37
CA VAL A 147 6.41 -17.86 10.67
C VAL A 147 6.68 -19.30 11.16
N PRO A 148 6.94 -20.24 10.25
CA PRO A 148 7.21 -21.63 10.61
C PRO A 148 8.63 -21.79 11.16
N ILE A 149 8.76 -22.49 12.29
CA ILE A 149 10.03 -22.95 12.89
C ILE A 149 10.29 -24.40 12.45
N SER A 150 9.24 -25.21 12.38
CA SER A 150 9.23 -26.57 11.82
C SER A 150 7.91 -26.83 11.10
N MET A 151 7.64 -28.08 10.72
CA MET A 151 6.37 -28.45 10.07
C MET A 151 5.12 -28.16 10.93
N PHE A 152 5.26 -28.21 12.25
CA PHE A 152 4.13 -28.04 13.19
C PHE A 152 4.35 -26.94 14.23
N GLU A 153 5.56 -26.37 14.29
CA GLU A 153 5.88 -25.29 15.21
C GLU A 153 5.91 -23.97 14.47
N GLU A 154 5.21 -22.99 15.02
CA GLU A 154 5.04 -21.67 14.44
C GLU A 154 5.16 -20.59 15.52
N LYS A 155 5.56 -19.38 15.11
CA LYS A 155 5.64 -18.24 16.01
C LYS A 155 5.20 -16.97 15.29
N ASN A 156 4.53 -16.07 16.00
CA ASN A 156 4.28 -14.72 15.49
C ASN A 156 5.61 -13.98 15.31
N SER A 157 5.78 -13.29 14.18
CA SER A 157 7.00 -12.54 13.91
C SER A 157 7.21 -11.31 14.80
N GLY A 158 6.16 -10.86 15.50
CA GLY A 158 6.18 -9.70 16.39
C GLY A 158 6.34 -8.36 15.67
N SER A 159 6.16 -8.33 14.35
CA SER A 159 6.36 -7.13 13.53
C SER A 159 5.50 -7.04 12.28
N ASN A 160 4.61 -8.03 12.07
CA ASN A 160 3.85 -8.23 10.83
C ASN A 160 4.70 -8.42 9.55
N LEU A 161 5.99 -8.74 9.69
CA LEU A 161 6.84 -9.21 8.60
C LEU A 161 6.89 -10.76 8.57
N PRO A 162 7.25 -11.41 7.44
CA PRO A 162 7.64 -10.82 6.16
C PRO A 162 6.48 -10.20 5.39
N ALA A 163 6.81 -9.24 4.54
CA ALA A 163 5.91 -8.73 3.51
C ALA A 163 6.05 -9.55 2.23
N GLN A 164 5.03 -9.54 1.37
CA GLN A 164 5.15 -10.00 0.00
C GLN A 164 5.58 -8.80 -0.85
N ILE A 165 6.75 -8.84 -1.47
CA ILE A 165 7.32 -7.75 -2.28
C ILE A 165 7.73 -8.31 -3.63
#